data_AF-A0A6H9WWS6-F1
#
_entry.id   AF-A0A6H9WWS6-F1
#
_cell.length_a   1.000
_cell.length_b   1.000
_cell.length_c   1.000
_cell.angle_alpha   90.00
_cell.angle_beta   90.00
_cell.angle_gamma   90.00
#
_symmetry.space_group_name_H-M   'P 1'
#
loop_
_entity.id
_entity.type
_entity.pdbx_description
1 polymer ?
#
loop_
_entity_poly.entity_id
_entity_poly.type
_entity_poly.pdbx_seq_one_letter_code
_entity_poly.pdbx_strand_id
1 'polypeptide(L)'
;MNDPAGMLTRLARSTFRAKFRLTKADADYARQRGRATIASHARDLLTKRIGAAHPVHDGRQTPYRGHPVFPAQHATATCCRGCVEKWYGIPKGRELTPQELDRLAAVVMAWIDRDLQRDAASRTGAPSKSVATSVSESVTGSASSRGSESASAGTQSAAGTQSAPRASAQERQRHV
;
A
#
# COMPACT_ATOMS: atom_id res chain seq x y z
N MET A 1 9.76 -19.34 -16.27
CA MET A 1 10.31 -19.24 -14.89
C MET A 1 10.37 -17.79 -14.45
N ASN A 2 9.33 -17.26 -13.81
CA ASN A 2 9.52 -16.12 -12.91
C ASN A 2 8.42 -16.17 -11.84
N ASP A 3 8.64 -17.03 -10.85
CA ASP A 3 7.79 -17.16 -9.67
C ASP A 3 7.95 -15.90 -8.78
N PRO A 4 6.86 -15.17 -8.46
CA PRO A 4 6.92 -14.04 -7.55
C PRO A 4 7.55 -14.38 -6.20
N ALA A 5 7.28 -15.56 -5.64
CA ALA A 5 7.80 -15.93 -4.33
C ALA A 5 9.34 -16.05 -4.35
N GLY A 6 9.89 -16.77 -5.33
CA GLY A 6 11.32 -16.88 -5.57
C GLY A 6 12.00 -15.53 -5.81
N MET A 7 11.38 -14.64 -6.59
CA MET A 7 11.92 -13.29 -6.82
C MET A 7 11.98 -12.49 -5.53
N LEU A 8 10.91 -12.51 -4.71
CA LEU A 8 10.90 -11.81 -3.42
C LEU A 8 11.94 -12.36 -2.45
N THR A 9 12.19 -13.67 -2.44
CA THR A 9 13.26 -14.27 -1.64
C THR A 9 14.64 -13.74 -2.04
N ARG A 10 14.89 -13.58 -3.34
CA ARG A 10 16.15 -12.99 -3.85
C ARG A 10 16.27 -11.51 -3.49
N LEU A 11 15.20 -10.73 -3.66
CA LEU A 11 15.16 -9.30 -3.34
C LEU A 11 15.37 -9.04 -1.85
N ALA A 12 14.85 -9.89 -0.98
CA ALA A 12 14.99 -9.78 0.48
C ALA A 12 16.45 -9.89 0.97
N ARG A 13 17.37 -10.42 0.16
CA ARG A 13 18.82 -10.44 0.49
C ARG A 13 19.48 -9.07 0.34
N SER A 14 18.84 -8.12 -0.37
CA SER A 14 19.34 -6.75 -0.48
C SER A 14 18.92 -5.95 0.76
N THR A 15 19.90 -5.46 1.52
CA THR A 15 19.67 -4.60 2.71
C THR A 15 18.80 -3.39 2.39
N PHE A 16 19.02 -2.76 1.23
CA PHE A 16 18.21 -1.64 0.78
C PHE A 16 16.74 -2.02 0.54
N ARG A 17 16.47 -3.18 -0.04
CA ARG A 17 15.10 -3.61 -0.38
C ARG A 17 14.36 -4.21 0.81
N ALA A 18 15.08 -4.89 1.70
CA ALA A 18 14.53 -5.55 2.87
C ALA A 18 13.93 -4.57 3.90
N LYS A 19 14.35 -3.30 3.88
CA LYS A 19 13.92 -2.29 4.86
C LYS A 19 12.52 -1.70 4.59
N PHE A 20 11.98 -1.88 3.38
CA PHE A 20 10.66 -1.33 3.05
C PHE A 20 9.55 -2.07 3.78
N ARG A 21 8.56 -1.31 4.25
CA ARG A 21 7.32 -1.76 4.89
C ARG A 21 6.20 -0.79 4.51
N LEU A 22 4.97 -1.27 4.47
CA LEU A 22 3.80 -0.42 4.39
C LEU A 22 3.67 0.39 5.68
N THR A 23 3.30 1.65 5.55
CA THR A 23 2.83 2.42 6.71
C THR A 23 1.45 1.89 7.13
N LYS A 24 1.02 2.20 8.36
CA LYS A 24 -0.34 1.86 8.80
C LYS A 24 -1.41 2.41 7.85
N ALA A 25 -1.25 3.66 7.40
CA ALA A 25 -2.17 4.28 6.45
C ALA A 25 -2.20 3.57 5.09
N ASP A 26 -1.03 3.19 4.54
CA ASP A 26 -0.97 2.46 3.28
C ASP A 26 -1.57 1.05 3.40
N ALA A 27 -1.34 0.38 4.53
CA ALA A 27 -1.88 -0.95 4.82
C ALA A 27 -3.41 -0.92 4.97
N ASP A 28 -3.93 0.07 5.70
CA ASP A 28 -5.37 0.26 5.90
C ASP A 28 -6.05 0.64 4.57
N TYR A 29 -5.43 1.50 3.76
CA TYR A 29 -5.89 1.80 2.41
C TYR A 29 -5.94 0.56 1.51
N ALA A 30 -4.88 -0.26 1.52
CA ALA A 30 -4.83 -1.49 0.73
C ALA A 30 -5.94 -2.48 1.13
N ARG A 31 -6.20 -2.63 2.42
CA ARG A 31 -7.31 -3.46 2.94
C ARG A 31 -8.67 -2.90 2.52
N GLN A 32 -8.89 -1.60 2.71
CA GLN A 32 -10.17 -0.95 2.42
C GLN A 32 -10.53 -1.02 0.92
N ARG A 33 -9.55 -0.84 0.03
CA ARG A 33 -9.77 -0.91 -1.42
C ARG A 33 -9.88 -2.33 -1.95
N GLY A 34 -9.30 -3.29 -1.24
CA GLY A 34 -9.26 -4.69 -1.64
C GLY A 34 -8.22 -5.00 -2.70
N ARG A 35 -7.85 -6.28 -2.76
CA ARG A 35 -6.71 -6.78 -3.54
C ARG A 35 -6.83 -6.49 -5.04
N ALA A 36 -8.01 -6.70 -5.63
CA ALA A 36 -8.23 -6.50 -7.07
C ALA A 36 -8.00 -5.05 -7.50
N THR A 37 -8.52 -4.09 -6.73
CA THR A 37 -8.32 -2.66 -6.95
C THR A 37 -6.84 -2.27 -6.87
N ILE A 38 -6.14 -2.74 -5.83
CA ILE A 38 -4.70 -2.46 -5.68
C ILE A 38 -3.88 -3.10 -6.81
N ALA A 39 -4.29 -4.27 -7.32
CA ALA A 39 -3.65 -4.89 -8.48
C ALA A 39 -3.82 -4.03 -9.75
N SER A 40 -5.02 -3.47 -9.99
CA SER A 40 -5.24 -2.51 -11.08
C SER A 40 -4.34 -1.28 -10.93
N HIS A 41 -4.30 -0.69 -9.72
CA HIS A 41 -3.44 0.46 -9.45
C HIS A 41 -1.95 0.14 -9.67
N ALA A 42 -1.50 -1.05 -9.26
CA ALA A 42 -0.12 -1.49 -9.46
C ALA A 42 0.22 -1.51 -10.95
N ARG A 43 -0.68 -2.08 -11.77
CA ARG A 43 -0.50 -2.14 -13.22
C ARG A 43 -0.45 -0.75 -13.85
N ASP A 44 -1.39 0.12 -13.50
CA ASP A 44 -1.48 1.48 -14.04
C ASP A 44 -0.26 2.33 -13.67
N LEU A 45 0.18 2.24 -12.42
CA LEU A 45 1.34 2.99 -11.93
C LEU A 45 2.63 2.51 -12.59
N LEU A 46 2.78 1.20 -12.81
CA LEU A 46 3.93 0.67 -13.55
C LEU A 46 3.93 1.16 -14.99
N THR A 47 2.78 1.10 -15.69
CA THR A 47 2.65 1.61 -17.05
C THR A 47 3.02 3.09 -17.13
N LYS A 48 2.41 3.93 -16.29
CA LYS A 48 2.60 5.38 -16.32
C LYS A 48 4.01 5.82 -15.95
N ARG A 49 4.67 5.14 -14.99
CA ARG A 49 5.95 5.59 -14.43
C ARG A 49 7.17 4.91 -15.05
N ILE A 50 7.06 3.66 -15.49
CA ILE A 50 8.22 2.90 -15.97
C ILE A 50 7.98 2.15 -17.29
N GLY A 51 6.77 2.25 -17.86
CA GLY A 51 6.38 1.51 -19.05
C GLY A 51 7.04 2.01 -20.33
N ALA A 52 7.25 3.33 -20.45
CA ALA A 52 7.89 3.94 -21.60
C ALA A 52 9.37 3.52 -21.74
N ALA A 53 9.89 3.58 -22.97
CA ALA A 53 11.30 3.31 -23.26
C ALA A 53 12.26 4.23 -22.46
N HIS A 54 11.87 5.50 -22.32
CA HIS A 54 12.61 6.54 -21.61
C HIS A 54 11.67 7.31 -20.67
N PRO A 55 11.37 6.76 -19.48
CA PRO A 55 10.46 7.43 -18.55
C PRO A 55 11.04 8.76 -18.05
N VAL A 56 10.16 9.74 -17.86
CA VAL A 56 10.53 11.05 -17.34
C VAL A 56 11.12 10.88 -15.93
N HIS A 57 12.30 11.46 -15.70
CA HIS A 57 13.06 11.36 -14.45
C HIS A 57 13.36 9.90 -14.02
N ASP A 58 13.75 9.02 -14.95
CA ASP A 58 14.12 7.65 -14.62
C ASP A 58 15.18 7.58 -13.49
N GLY A 59 14.90 6.77 -12.48
CA GLY A 59 15.64 6.70 -11.21
C GLY A 59 15.04 7.51 -10.06
N ARG A 60 14.16 8.47 -10.36
CA ARG A 60 13.49 9.35 -9.36
C ARG A 60 11.98 9.49 -9.57
N GLN A 61 11.41 8.80 -10.55
CA GLN A 61 10.01 8.95 -10.95
C GLN A 61 9.00 8.36 -9.96
N THR A 62 9.43 7.46 -9.06
CA THR A 62 8.52 6.72 -8.17
C THR A 62 8.64 7.27 -6.76
N PRO A 63 7.57 7.89 -6.21
CA PRO A 63 7.54 8.36 -4.83
C PRO A 63 7.81 7.23 -3.83
N TYR A 64 8.07 7.58 -2.56
CA TYR A 64 8.25 6.59 -1.49
C TYR A 64 6.99 6.34 -0.67
N ARG A 65 6.00 7.23 -0.72
CA ARG A 65 4.81 7.27 0.17
C ARG A 65 3.59 7.78 -0.59
N GLY A 66 2.41 7.59 0.00
CA GLY A 66 1.14 8.14 -0.49
C GLY A 66 0.29 7.13 -1.28
N HIS A 67 0.80 5.91 -1.49
CA HIS A 67 0.06 4.79 -2.04
C HIS A 67 0.84 3.49 -1.73
N PRO A 68 0.19 2.36 -1.37
CA PRO A 68 0.89 1.11 -1.02
C PRO A 68 1.79 0.55 -2.13
N VAL A 69 1.47 0.84 -3.40
CA VAL A 69 2.29 0.43 -4.55
C VAL A 69 3.66 1.12 -4.57
N PHE A 70 3.79 2.34 -4.06
CA PHE A 70 5.05 3.08 -4.12
C PHE A 70 6.19 2.45 -3.30
N PRO A 71 6.05 2.21 -1.98
CA PRO A 71 7.07 1.48 -1.25
C PRO A 71 7.23 0.05 -1.78
N ALA A 72 6.16 -0.57 -2.28
CA ALA A 72 6.24 -1.89 -2.92
C ALA A 72 7.16 -1.87 -4.16
N GLN A 73 7.04 -0.89 -5.05
CA GLN A 73 7.90 -0.76 -6.24
C GLN A 73 9.39 -0.65 -5.87
N HIS A 74 9.71 0.08 -4.80
CA HIS A 74 11.08 0.16 -4.28
C HIS A 74 11.55 -1.17 -3.68
N ALA A 75 10.70 -1.84 -2.91
CA ALA A 75 10.99 -3.16 -2.37
C ALA A 75 11.21 -4.21 -3.48
N THR A 76 10.44 -4.11 -4.57
CA THR A 76 10.43 -5.11 -5.64
C THR A 76 11.27 -4.76 -6.86
N ALA A 77 12.09 -3.72 -6.85
CA ALA A 77 12.93 -3.36 -8.01
C ALA A 77 12.14 -2.92 -9.26
N THR A 78 10.96 -2.35 -9.07
CA THR A 78 10.08 -1.91 -10.17
C THR A 78 9.82 -0.39 -10.13
N CYS A 79 10.71 0.36 -9.47
CA CYS A 79 10.61 1.81 -9.32
C CYS A 79 11.26 2.61 -10.46
N CYS A 80 12.17 2.01 -11.23
CA CYS A 80 12.83 2.62 -12.38
C CYS A 80 13.31 1.56 -13.39
N ARG A 81 13.65 1.97 -14.62
CA ARG A 81 14.14 1.04 -15.65
C ARG A 81 15.47 0.39 -15.25
N GLY A 82 16.35 1.12 -14.56
CA GLY A 82 17.61 0.57 -14.06
C GLY A 82 17.44 -0.57 -13.04
N CYS A 83 16.44 -0.47 -12.17
CA CYS A 83 16.12 -1.57 -11.29
C CYS A 83 15.52 -2.76 -12.06
N VAL A 84 14.64 -2.49 -13.01
CA VAL A 84 14.00 -3.52 -13.84
C VAL A 84 15.03 -4.30 -14.65
N GLU A 85 15.95 -3.61 -15.31
CA GLU A 85 17.05 -4.22 -16.06
C GLU A 85 17.93 -5.10 -15.17
N LYS A 86 18.39 -4.57 -14.02
CA LYS A 86 19.27 -5.30 -13.10
C LYS A 86 18.65 -6.56 -12.50
N TRP A 87 17.36 -6.50 -12.15
CA TRP A 87 16.72 -7.57 -11.37
C TRP A 87 15.91 -8.54 -12.23
N TYR A 88 15.35 -8.06 -13.34
CA TYR A 88 14.46 -8.84 -14.20
C TYR A 88 15.06 -9.12 -15.58
N GLY A 89 16.22 -8.53 -15.92
CA GLY A 89 16.89 -8.73 -17.20
C GLY A 89 16.15 -8.09 -18.38
N ILE A 90 15.24 -7.14 -18.12
CA ILE A 90 14.49 -6.45 -19.17
C ILE A 90 15.24 -5.17 -19.53
N PRO A 91 15.80 -5.06 -20.76
CA PRO A 91 16.71 -3.98 -21.11
C PRO A 91 16.01 -2.62 -21.16
N LYS A 92 16.77 -1.56 -20.88
CA LYS A 92 16.37 -0.17 -21.15
C LYS A 92 16.22 0.12 -22.64
N GLY A 93 15.67 1.30 -22.96
CA GLY A 93 15.60 1.81 -24.33
C GLY A 93 14.46 1.25 -25.16
N ARG A 94 13.66 0.33 -24.62
CA ARG A 94 12.37 -0.09 -25.18
C ARG A 94 11.26 -0.06 -24.16
N GLU A 95 10.04 0.05 -24.65
CA GLU A 95 8.84 -0.05 -23.83
C GLU A 95 8.72 -1.43 -23.19
N LEU A 96 8.11 -1.46 -22.00
CA LEU A 96 7.69 -2.71 -21.39
C LEU A 96 6.49 -3.27 -22.14
N THR A 97 6.55 -4.57 -22.44
CA THR A 97 5.39 -5.25 -23.02
C THR A 97 4.27 -5.38 -21.99
N PRO A 98 3.01 -5.57 -22.43
CA PRO A 98 1.91 -5.82 -21.50
C PRO A 98 2.19 -6.99 -20.56
N GLN A 99 2.73 -8.10 -21.09
CA GLN A 99 3.08 -9.28 -20.31
C GLN A 99 4.22 -9.02 -19.31
N GLU A 100 5.18 -8.16 -19.64
CA GLU A 100 6.20 -7.73 -18.68
C GLU A 100 5.60 -6.94 -17.54
N LEU A 101 4.74 -5.97 -17.84
CA LEU A 101 4.04 -5.17 -16.84
C LEU A 101 3.16 -6.04 -15.94
N ASP A 102 2.45 -7.04 -16.48
CA ASP A 102 1.64 -7.98 -15.70
C ASP A 102 2.50 -8.80 -14.75
N ARG A 103 3.66 -9.29 -15.22
CA ARG A 103 4.62 -10.03 -14.37
C ARG A 103 5.18 -9.14 -13.26
N LEU A 104 5.53 -7.89 -13.57
CA LEU A 104 6.02 -6.95 -12.55
C LEU A 104 4.93 -6.60 -11.53
N ALA A 105 3.69 -6.39 -11.98
CA ALA A 105 2.55 -6.12 -11.12
C ALA A 105 2.25 -7.31 -10.19
N ALA A 106 2.38 -8.54 -10.68
CA ALA A 106 2.23 -9.74 -9.85
C ALA A 106 3.25 -9.80 -8.70
N VAL A 107 4.51 -9.42 -8.95
CA VAL A 107 5.55 -9.36 -7.89
C VAL A 107 5.25 -8.25 -6.89
N VAL A 108 4.81 -7.08 -7.35
CA VAL A 108 4.37 -5.97 -6.49
C VAL A 108 3.22 -6.42 -5.57
N MET A 109 2.20 -7.07 -6.13
CA MET A 109 1.06 -7.56 -5.35
C MET A 109 1.44 -8.65 -4.37
N ALA A 110 2.30 -9.60 -4.77
CA ALA A 110 2.80 -10.63 -3.87
C ALA A 110 3.58 -10.03 -2.68
N TRP A 111 4.30 -8.93 -2.90
CA TRP A 111 4.98 -8.23 -1.80
C TRP A 111 3.98 -7.52 -0.88
N ILE A 112 2.98 -6.83 -1.44
CA ILE A 112 1.94 -6.15 -0.65
C ILE A 112 1.17 -7.18 0.20
N ASP A 113 0.74 -8.30 -0.39
CA ASP A 113 0.05 -9.38 0.30
C ASP A 113 0.89 -9.90 1.49
N ARG A 114 2.19 -10.14 1.26
CA ARG A 114 3.12 -10.59 2.30
C ARG A 114 3.32 -9.55 3.40
N ASP A 115 3.45 -8.27 3.07
CA ASP A 115 3.65 -7.23 4.08
C ASP A 115 2.38 -6.98 4.91
N LEU A 116 1.19 -7.05 4.29
CA LEU A 116 -0.09 -7.01 4.99
C LEU A 116 -0.26 -8.17 5.98
N GLN A 117 0.21 -9.38 5.63
CA GLN A 117 0.23 -10.53 6.54
C GLN A 117 1.17 -10.31 7.72
N ARG A 118 2.38 -9.78 7.48
CA ARG A 118 3.34 -9.44 8.56
C ARG A 118 2.79 -8.37 9.49
N ASP A 119 2.14 -7.35 8.93
CA ASP A 119 1.49 -6.28 9.67
C ASP A 119 0.31 -6.82 10.50
N ALA A 120 -0.52 -7.71 9.95
CA ALA A 120 -1.58 -8.39 10.70
C ALA A 120 -1.02 -9.23 11.86
N ALA A 121 0.00 -10.06 11.62
CA ALA A 121 0.65 -10.86 12.64
C ALA A 121 1.26 -10.00 13.77
N SER A 122 1.81 -8.83 13.42
CA SER A 122 2.34 -7.88 14.43
C SER A 122 1.28 -7.19 15.26
N ARG A 123 0.02 -7.13 14.80
CA ARG A 123 -1.11 -6.59 15.59
C ARG A 123 -1.77 -7.62 16.49
N THR A 124 -1.80 -8.88 16.08
CA THR A 124 -2.42 -9.97 16.85
C THR A 124 -1.52 -10.50 17.97
N GLY A 125 -0.22 -10.18 17.94
CA GLY A 125 0.71 -10.50 19.02
C GLY A 125 0.90 -9.35 20.02
N ALA A 126 0.21 -9.40 21.15
CA ALA A 126 0.59 -8.68 22.36
C ALA A 126 1.74 -9.40 23.10
N PRO A 127 2.37 -8.81 24.14
CA PRO A 127 3.24 -7.63 24.17
C PRO A 127 4.73 -7.97 23.92
N SER A 128 5.48 -6.98 23.42
CA SER A 128 6.95 -6.99 23.48
C SER A 128 7.41 -6.89 24.94
N LYS A 129 8.32 -7.77 25.34
CA LYS A 129 8.91 -7.91 26.69
C LYS A 129 9.08 -6.58 27.45
N SER A 130 8.24 -6.36 28.47
CA SER A 130 8.63 -5.58 29.64
C SER A 130 9.58 -6.44 30.47
N VAL A 131 10.78 -5.94 30.77
CA VAL A 131 11.56 -6.50 31.87
C VAL A 131 10.80 -6.13 33.15
N ALA A 132 10.11 -7.11 33.73
CA ALA A 132 9.56 -6.99 35.06
C ALA A 132 10.62 -7.57 36.02
N THR A 133 11.43 -6.69 36.60
CA THR A 133 12.15 -7.02 37.83
C THR A 133 11.15 -6.83 38.97
N SER A 134 10.69 -7.94 39.55
CA SER A 134 9.87 -7.94 40.75
C SER A 134 10.73 -7.63 41.98
N VAL A 135 10.32 -6.64 42.76
CA VAL A 135 10.60 -6.54 44.20
C VAL A 135 9.29 -6.15 44.88
N SER A 136 8.83 -7.01 45.79
CA SER A 136 7.76 -6.78 46.79
C SER A 136 8.30 -5.85 47.90
N GLU A 137 7.56 -4.99 48.60
CA GLU A 137 6.42 -5.28 49.49
C GLU A 137 5.72 -3.96 49.97
N SER A 138 4.37 -4.02 50.11
CA SER A 138 3.43 -3.46 51.14
C SER A 138 3.73 -2.17 51.97
N VAL A 139 2.80 -1.31 52.46
CA VAL A 139 1.33 -1.14 52.48
C VAL A 139 0.96 0.17 53.25
N THR A 140 -0.31 0.64 53.13
CA THR A 140 -1.09 1.67 53.89
C THR A 140 -1.13 3.08 53.30
N GLY A 141 -2.25 3.80 53.15
CA GLY A 141 -3.66 3.56 53.44
C GLY A 141 -4.52 4.82 53.14
N SER A 142 -5.85 4.64 53.19
CA SER A 142 -6.92 5.64 53.43
C SER A 142 -7.63 6.37 52.28
N ALA A 143 -8.93 6.56 52.53
CA ALA A 143 -10.05 6.79 51.60
C ALA A 143 -10.49 8.26 51.45
N SER A 144 -11.33 8.53 50.43
CA SER A 144 -12.61 9.30 50.45
C SER A 144 -12.90 9.79 49.00
N SER A 145 -13.88 9.29 48.24
CA SER A 145 -15.36 9.36 48.28
C SER A 145 -16.01 10.60 47.60
N ARG A 146 -16.89 10.30 46.62
CA ARG A 146 -18.21 10.92 46.28
C ARG A 146 -18.36 11.84 45.04
N GLY A 147 -19.44 11.53 44.29
CA GLY A 147 -20.23 12.38 43.37
C GLY A 147 -20.09 12.01 41.89
N SER A 148 -20.99 11.26 41.21
CA SER A 148 -22.41 11.51 40.87
C SER A 148 -22.57 12.78 40.00
N GLU A 149 -23.21 12.86 38.83
CA GLU A 149 -24.36 12.15 38.26
C GLU A 149 -24.63 12.60 36.79
N SER A 150 -25.44 11.81 36.05
CA SER A 150 -26.43 12.18 34.98
C SER A 150 -26.00 12.93 33.69
N ALA A 151 -26.17 12.40 32.47
CA ALA A 151 -27.37 11.99 31.68
C ALA A 151 -28.07 13.13 30.90
N SER A 152 -28.13 13.00 29.56
CA SER A 152 -29.17 13.45 28.59
C SER A 152 -28.55 13.44 27.17
N ALA A 153 -29.03 12.70 26.16
CA ALA A 153 -30.31 12.71 25.43
C ALA A 153 -30.48 13.91 24.45
N GLY A 154 -30.76 13.60 23.17
CA GLY A 154 -31.18 14.56 22.12
C GLY A 154 -30.49 14.32 20.77
N THR A 155 -30.99 13.48 19.86
CA THR A 155 -32.08 13.71 18.87
C THR A 155 -31.64 14.42 17.57
N GLN A 156 -31.57 13.60 16.51
CA GLN A 156 -32.09 13.74 15.12
C GLN A 156 -32.19 15.12 14.43
N SER A 157 -31.68 15.16 13.18
CA SER A 157 -32.22 15.81 11.94
C SER A 157 -31.05 16.23 11.03
N ALA A 158 -31.10 16.29 9.69
CA ALA A 158 -32.08 16.09 8.63
C ALA A 158 -31.24 15.88 7.33
N ALA A 159 -31.56 14.92 6.47
CA ALA A 159 -32.32 15.09 5.22
C ALA A 159 -31.73 16.07 4.19
N GLY A 160 -31.57 15.54 2.97
CA GLY A 160 -31.56 16.29 1.70
C GLY A 160 -30.23 16.24 0.95
N THR A 161 -30.13 16.01 -0.36
CA THR A 161 -31.11 15.75 -1.42
C THR A 161 -30.31 15.18 -2.60
N GLN A 162 -30.96 14.29 -3.34
CA GLN A 162 -30.50 13.69 -4.59
C GLN A 162 -30.24 14.75 -5.67
N SER A 163 -29.21 14.58 -6.49
CA SER A 163 -29.22 15.08 -7.88
C SER A 163 -28.14 14.37 -8.72
N ALA A 164 -28.57 13.30 -9.38
CA ALA A 164 -28.12 12.95 -10.73
C ALA A 164 -29.38 13.03 -11.62
N PRO A 165 -29.31 12.97 -12.96
CA PRO A 165 -28.23 13.28 -13.90
C PRO A 165 -28.67 14.38 -14.89
N ARG A 166 -27.74 14.92 -15.69
CA ARG A 166 -28.12 15.52 -16.98
C ARG A 166 -27.23 14.98 -18.09
N ALA A 167 -27.83 14.05 -18.83
CA ALA A 167 -27.52 13.84 -20.23
C ALA A 167 -28.05 15.02 -21.04
N SER A 168 -27.23 15.54 -21.95
CA SER A 168 -27.60 16.17 -23.21
C SER A 168 -26.36 16.02 -24.11
N ALA A 169 -26.37 15.16 -25.12
CA ALA A 169 -27.12 15.25 -26.38
C ALA A 169 -26.45 16.20 -27.39
N GLN A 170 -26.48 15.73 -28.64
CA GLN A 170 -26.17 16.40 -29.90
C GLN A 170 -24.68 16.45 -30.31
N GLU A 171 -24.19 15.56 -31.16
CA GLU A 171 -24.53 15.28 -32.58
C GLU A 171 -23.96 16.31 -33.55
N ARG A 172 -23.56 15.79 -34.73
CA ARG A 172 -23.28 16.48 -36.00
C ARG A 172 -21.80 16.92 -36.11
N GLN A 173 -21.01 16.58 -37.13
CA GLN A 173 -21.33 16.28 -38.53
C GLN A 173 -20.07 15.85 -39.33
N ARG A 174 -20.31 15.09 -40.42
CA ARG A 174 -19.74 15.18 -41.80
C ARG A 174 -18.25 14.81 -41.99
N HIS A 175 -17.98 13.71 -42.72
CA HIS A 175 -17.76 13.70 -44.18
C HIS A 175 -16.57 14.56 -44.61
N VAL A 176 -15.44 13.92 -44.90
CA VAL A 176 -14.78 13.83 -46.23
C VAL A 176 -14.09 12.47 -46.30
#